data_AF-A0A9D2Y5U9-F1
#
_entry.id   AF-A0A9D2Y5U9-F1
#
_cell.length_a   1.000
_cell.length_b   1.000
_cell.length_c   1.000
_cell.angle_alpha   90.00
_cell.angle_beta   90.00
_cell.angle_gamma   90.00
#
_symmetry.space_group_name_H-M   'P 1'
#
loop_
_entity.id
_entity.type
_entity.pdbx_description
1 polymer ?
#
loop_
_entity_poly.entity_id
_entity_poly.type
_entity_poly.pdbx_seq_one_letter_code
_entity_poly.pdbx_strand_id
1 'polypeptide(L)'
;QLKLKLPYKQESVIPYLEPGVEYCVSVSITTTFNPTSIFSERRCSFTSPPPSEISQFLLLGLCGVFGLVVFLLLGRLIRIHVQTSNLHCLNIRSHTYSCVMKTPLTRDP
;
A
#
# COMPACT_ATOMS: atom_id res chain seq x y z
N GLN A 1 34.29 -6.36 52.82
CA GLN A 1 34.03 -6.58 51.37
C GLN A 1 33.91 -5.23 50.69
N LEU A 2 34.64 -4.99 49.60
CA LEU A 2 34.62 -3.73 48.85
C LEU A 2 33.59 -3.83 47.72
N LYS A 3 32.50 -3.05 47.76
CA LYS A 3 31.54 -2.92 46.66
C LYS A 3 31.85 -1.65 45.87
N LEU A 4 32.57 -1.80 44.75
CA LEU A 4 32.80 -0.70 43.82
C LEU A 4 31.53 -0.51 42.97
N LYS A 5 30.81 0.59 43.19
CA LYS A 5 29.71 1.03 42.30
C LYS A 5 30.25 2.12 41.40
N LEU A 6 30.63 1.77 40.17
CA LEU A 6 31.03 2.73 39.16
C LEU A 6 29.83 3.01 38.23
N PRO A 7 29.37 4.28 38.11
CA PRO A 7 28.32 4.62 37.16
C PRO A 7 28.93 4.71 35.75
N TYR A 8 28.99 3.58 35.05
CA TYR A 8 29.44 3.52 33.65
C TYR A 8 28.22 3.36 32.74
N LYS A 9 27.95 4.37 31.91
CA LYS A 9 26.91 4.33 30.88
C LYS A 9 27.58 4.44 29.51
N GLN A 10 27.63 3.33 28.79
CA GLN A 10 28.10 3.27 27.41
C GLN A 10 26.97 2.75 26.53
N GLU A 11 26.69 3.45 25.44
CA GLU A 11 25.70 3.04 24.44
C GLU A 11 26.47 2.45 23.25
N SER A 12 26.16 1.20 22.89
CA SER A 12 26.75 0.50 21.74
C SER A 12 25.63 0.08 20.82
N VAL A 13 25.73 0.45 19.55
CA VAL A 13 24.76 0.07 18.52
C VAL A 13 25.35 -1.10 17.73
N ILE A 14 24.58 -2.18 17.58
CA ILE A 14 24.94 -3.32 16.73
C ILE A 14 24.23 -3.11 15.38
N PRO A 15 24.94 -2.68 14.32
CA PRO A 15 24.32 -2.46 13.02
C PRO A 15 24.11 -3.79 12.28
N TYR A 16 23.29 -3.76 11.23
CA TYR A 16 23.12 -4.86 10.25
C TYR A 16 22.57 -6.18 10.83
N LEU A 17 21.58 -6.12 11.71
CA LEU A 17 20.85 -7.30 12.16
C LEU A 17 19.84 -7.75 11.10
N GLU A 18 19.67 -9.07 10.96
CA GLU A 18 18.68 -9.62 10.04
C GLU A 18 17.26 -9.32 10.54
N PRO A 19 16.35 -8.82 9.69
CA PRO A 19 14.96 -8.59 10.06
C PRO A 19 14.20 -9.88 10.40
N GLY A 20 13.32 -9.83 11.39
CA GLY A 20 12.48 -10.97 11.80
C GLY A 20 13.18 -12.04 12.64
N VAL A 21 14.38 -11.77 13.16
CA VAL A 21 15.18 -12.69 13.96
C VAL A 21 15.26 -12.23 15.42
N GLU A 22 15.25 -13.18 16.36
CA GLU A 22 15.49 -12.90 17.78
C GLU A 22 16.99 -12.86 18.09
N TYR A 23 17.44 -11.76 18.69
CA TYR A 23 18.82 -11.62 19.15
C TYR A 23 18.86 -11.49 20.67
N CYS A 24 19.77 -12.22 21.30
CA CYS A 24 20.05 -12.14 22.73
C CYS A 24 21.44 -11.54 22.97
N VAL A 25 21.51 -10.42 23.67
CA VAL A 25 22.76 -9.73 24.00
C VAL A 25 23.12 -9.92 25.47
N SER A 26 24.41 -10.09 25.76
CA SER A 26 24.97 -10.06 27.12
C SER A 26 26.25 -9.25 27.15
N VAL A 27 26.54 -8.68 28.32
CA VAL A 27 27.74 -7.88 28.56
C VAL A 27 28.68 -8.68 29.45
N SER A 28 29.97 -8.68 29.14
CA SER A 28 31.00 -9.26 29.99
C SER A 28 32.00 -8.21 30.46
N ILE A 29 32.47 -8.36 31.70
CA ILE A 29 33.55 -7.53 32.25
C ILE A 29 34.77 -8.42 32.46
N THR A 30 35.89 -8.01 31.87
CA THR A 30 37.20 -8.63 32.04
C THR A 30 38.18 -7.58 32.55
N THR A 31 39.03 -7.95 33.51
CA THR A 31 40.06 -7.05 34.05
C THR A 31 41.45 -7.52 33.63
N THR A 32 42.41 -6.60 33.50
CA THR A 32 43.80 -6.94 33.15
C THR A 32 44.51 -7.79 34.21
N PHE A 33 44.08 -7.69 35.47
CA PHE A 33 44.69 -8.40 36.59
C PHE A 33 44.01 -9.75 36.90
N ASN A 34 42.78 -9.96 36.42
CA ASN A 34 42.06 -11.23 36.57
C ASN A 34 41.29 -11.54 35.27
N PRO A 35 41.66 -12.62 34.55
CA PRO A 35 41.05 -12.98 33.27
C PRO A 35 39.64 -13.58 33.40
N THR A 36 39.10 -13.71 34.62
CA THR A 36 37.75 -14.24 34.83
C THR A 36 36.73 -13.25 34.28
N SER A 37 35.95 -13.68 33.29
CA SER A 37 34.85 -12.91 32.71
C SER A 37 33.57 -13.12 33.49
N ILE A 38 32.96 -12.03 33.97
CA ILE A 38 31.61 -12.07 34.58
C ILE A 38 30.62 -11.61 33.52
N PHE A 39 29.62 -12.44 33.23
CA PHE A 39 28.57 -12.14 32.24
C PHE A 39 27.30 -11.61 32.93
N SER A 40 26.63 -10.67 32.26
CA SER A 40 25.29 -10.23 32.63
C SER A 40 24.23 -11.26 32.24
N GLU A 41 23.02 -11.07 32.76
CA GLU A 41 21.84 -11.72 32.22
C GLU A 41 21.67 -11.36 30.72
N ARG A 42 21.18 -12.32 29.94
CA ARG A 42 20.93 -12.13 28.51
C ARG A 42 19.63 -11.36 28.31
N ARG A 43 19.65 -10.33 27.46
CA ARG A 43 18.45 -9.63 27.04
C ARG A 43 18.13 -9.96 25.60
N CYS A 44 16.95 -10.52 25.38
CA CYS A 44 16.49 -10.93 24.05
C CYS A 44 15.45 -9.97 23.50
N SER A 45 15.51 -9.71 22.18
CA SER A 45 14.55 -8.88 21.47
C SER A 45 14.48 -9.31 20.00
N PHE A 46 13.27 -9.25 19.44
CA PHE A 46 13.05 -9.45 18.01
C PHE A 46 13.39 -8.19 17.23
N THR A 47 14.04 -8.37 16.08
CA THR A 47 14.26 -7.29 15.12
C THR A 47 12.97 -6.90 14.41
N SER A 48 13.02 -5.76 13.71
CA SER A 48 11.92 -5.30 12.87
C SER A 48 11.49 -6.39 11.86
N PRO A 49 10.19 -6.48 11.52
CA PRO A 49 9.73 -7.41 10.51
C PRO A 49 10.39 -7.13 9.14
N PRO A 50 10.52 -8.15 8.28
CA PRO A 50 11.11 -7.97 6.95
C PRO A 50 10.30 -6.95 6.12
N PRO A 51 10.97 -6.12 5.31
CA PRO A 51 10.29 -5.13 4.49
C PRO A 51 9.38 -5.83 3.47
N SER A 52 8.09 -5.50 3.50
CA SER A 52 7.04 -6.11 2.68
C SER A 52 6.84 -5.38 1.34
N GLU A 53 7.94 -5.01 0.67
CA GLU A 53 7.93 -4.26 -0.60
C GLU A 53 7.04 -4.92 -1.66
N ILE A 54 7.07 -6.26 -1.73
CA ILE A 54 6.33 -7.06 -2.72
C ILE A 54 4.80 -6.87 -2.58
N SER A 55 4.30 -6.62 -1.37
CA SER A 55 2.87 -6.49 -1.10
C SER A 55 2.28 -5.21 -1.70
N GLN A 56 3.03 -4.11 -1.64
CA GLN A 56 2.55 -2.80 -2.09
C GLN A 56 2.47 -2.72 -3.61
N PHE A 57 3.50 -3.18 -4.31
CA PHE A 57 3.52 -3.22 -5.78
C PHE A 57 2.44 -4.14 -6.35
N LEU A 58 2.18 -5.27 -5.70
CA LEU A 58 1.12 -6.19 -6.10
C LEU A 58 -0.26 -5.54 -5.99
N LEU A 59 -0.54 -4.85 -4.88
CA LEU A 59 -1.82 -4.18 -4.67
C LEU A 59 -2.05 -3.03 -5.67
N LEU A 60 -1.02 -2.21 -5.91
CA LEU A 60 -1.05 -1.14 -6.92
C LEU A 60 -1.28 -1.69 -8.33
N GLY A 61 -0.58 -2.78 -8.69
CA GLY A 61 -0.76 -3.45 -9.98
C GLY A 61 -2.19 -3.99 -10.16
N LEU A 62 -2.73 -4.67 -9.16
CA LEU A 62 -4.09 -5.22 -9.18
C LEU A 62 -5.15 -4.10 -9.32
N CYS A 63 -5.02 -3.02 -8.54
CA CYS A 63 -5.90 -1.86 -8.64
C CYS A 63 -5.82 -1.20 -10.02
N GLY A 64 -4.62 -1.05 -10.58
CA GLY A 64 -4.43 -0.45 -11.91
C GLY A 64 -5.06 -1.29 -13.03
N VAL A 65 -4.80 -2.60 -13.04
CA VAL A 65 -5.39 -3.53 -14.02
C VAL A 65 -6.91 -3.56 -13.90
N PHE A 66 -7.44 -3.66 -12.68
CA PHE A 66 -8.88 -3.67 -12.46
C PHE A 66 -9.54 -2.36 -12.93
N GLY A 67 -8.95 -1.21 -12.59
CA GLY A 67 -9.43 0.10 -13.04
C GLY A 67 -9.47 0.23 -14.56
N LEU A 68 -8.42 -0.22 -15.26
CA LEU A 68 -8.35 -0.19 -16.72
C LEU A 68 -9.40 -1.09 -17.37
N VAL A 69 -9.62 -2.30 -16.83
CA VAL A 69 -10.66 -3.21 -17.32
C VAL A 69 -12.05 -2.59 -17.17
N VAL A 70 -12.38 -2.03 -16.00
CA VAL A 70 -13.67 -1.36 -15.76
C VAL A 70 -13.87 -0.19 -16.72
N PHE A 71 -12.84 0.65 -16.92
CA PHE A 71 -12.90 1.77 -17.84
C PHE A 71 -13.17 1.32 -19.29
N LEU A 72 -12.48 0.27 -19.75
CA LEU A 72 -12.70 -0.28 -21.08
C LEU A 72 -14.12 -0.84 -21.25
N LEU A 73 -14.64 -1.55 -20.24
CA LEU A 73 -16.01 -2.09 -20.28
C LEU A 73 -17.06 -0.97 -20.32
N LEU A 74 -16.94 0.05 -19.46
CA LEU A 74 -17.84 1.20 -19.48
C LEU A 74 -17.78 1.95 -20.81
N GLY A 75 -16.57 2.17 -21.34
CA GLY A 75 -16.38 2.81 -22.65
C GLY A 75 -17.03 2.01 -23.80
N ARG A 76 -16.94 0.67 -23.76
CA ARG A 76 -17.62 -0.21 -24.73
C ARG A 76 -19.13 -0.12 -24.60
N LEU A 77 -19.67 -0.16 -23.38
CA LEU A 77 -21.11 -0.05 -23.14
C LEU A 77 -21.68 1.30 -23.60
N ILE A 78 -20.98 2.39 -23.31
CA ILE A 78 -21.37 3.73 -23.78
C ILE A 78 -21.34 3.79 -25.31
N ARG A 79 -20.29 3.28 -25.96
CA ARG A 79 -20.22 3.23 -27.42
C ARG A 79 -21.37 2.42 -28.03
N ILE A 80 -21.67 1.25 -27.46
CA ILE A 80 -22.78 0.41 -27.91
C ILE A 80 -24.11 1.15 -27.72
N HIS A 81 -24.33 1.78 -26.57
CA HIS A 81 -25.55 2.53 -26.30
C HIS A 81 -25.74 3.72 -27.26
N VAL A 82 -24.67 4.47 -27.52
CA VAL A 82 -24.67 5.58 -28.49
C VAL A 82 -24.90 5.08 -29.91
N GLN A 83 -24.28 3.96 -30.29
CA GLN A 83 -24.46 3.37 -31.61
C GLN A 83 -25.88 2.82 -31.80
N THR A 84 -26.44 2.12 -30.81
CA THR A 84 -27.83 1.66 -30.83
C THR A 84 -28.80 2.84 -30.90
N SER A 85 -28.56 3.93 -30.17
CA SER A 85 -29.38 5.14 -30.22
C SER A 85 -29.30 5.85 -31.58
N ASN A 86 -28.11 5.94 -32.17
CA ASN A 86 -27.92 6.49 -33.53
C ASN A 86 -28.53 5.58 -34.60
N LEU A 87 -28.45 4.26 -34.47
CA LEU A 87 -29.04 3.30 -35.40
C LEU A 87 -30.58 3.34 -35.33
N HIS A 88 -31.14 3.48 -34.12
CA HIS A 88 -32.57 3.76 -33.94
C HIS A 88 -32.99 5.09 -34.58
N CYS A 89 -32.10 6.09 -34.64
CA CYS A 89 -32.38 7.36 -35.31
C CYS A 89 -32.18 7.31 -36.84
N LEU A 90 -31.26 6.48 -37.35
CA LEU A 90 -30.98 6.34 -38.78
C LEU A 90 -31.89 5.32 -39.48
N ASN A 91 -32.46 4.37 -38.75
CA ASN A 91 -33.50 3.45 -39.26
C ASN A 91 -34.89 4.12 -39.22
N ILE A 92 -34.95 5.35 -39.72
CA ILE A 92 -36.14 6.20 -39.83
C ILE A 92 -36.03 6.92 -41.16
N ARG A 93 -36.02 6.16 -42.25
CA ARG A 93 -36.13 6.73 -43.59
C ARG A 93 -37.16 5.97 -44.40
N SER A 94 -38.34 5.78 -43.82
CA SER A 94 -39.56 5.59 -44.60
C SER A 94 -40.85 6.04 -43.92
N HIS A 95 -40.88 6.30 -42.62
CA HIS A 95 -42.07 6.86 -41.98
C HIS A 95 -41.74 7.98 -40.99
N THR A 96 -42.46 9.09 -41.16
CA THR A 96 -42.39 10.38 -40.47
C THR A 96 -42.30 10.29 -38.96
N TYR A 97 -41.16 10.66 -38.34
CA TYR A 97 -41.17 11.13 -36.96
C TYR A 97 -40.43 12.46 -36.85
N SER A 98 -41.18 13.51 -36.53
CA SER A 98 -40.68 14.82 -36.15
C SER A 98 -39.74 14.68 -34.95
N CYS A 99 -38.49 15.14 -35.09
CA CYS A 99 -37.69 15.50 -33.93
C CYS A 99 -38.31 16.75 -33.30
N VAL A 100 -39.16 16.56 -32.29
CA VAL A 100 -39.77 17.65 -31.53
C VAL A 100 -38.67 18.31 -30.69
N MET A 101 -38.14 19.43 -31.17
CA MET A 101 -37.39 20.37 -30.35
C MET A 101 -38.33 20.84 -29.24
N LYS A 102 -37.93 20.67 -27.99
CA LYS A 102 -38.70 21.10 -26.82
C LYS A 102 -38.52 22.61 -26.65
N THR A 103 -39.53 23.41 -27.01
CA THR A 103 -39.63 24.82 -26.61
C THR A 103 -41.01 25.12 -26.03
N PRO A 104 -41.10 25.68 -24.80
CA PRO A 104 -42.37 25.90 -24.11
C PRO A 104 -43.03 27.24 -24.49
N LEU A 105 -44.34 27.14 -24.77
CA LEU A 105 -45.45 28.07 -24.47
C LEU A 105 -45.24 29.60 -24.58
N THR A 106 -45.98 30.23 -25.50
CA THR A 106 -46.67 31.54 -25.33
C THR A 106 -47.62 31.72 -26.53
N ARG A 107 -48.91 31.38 -26.39
CA ARG A 107 -50.08 32.26 -26.12
C ARG A 107 -50.33 33.29 -27.25
N ASP A 108 -51.33 32.97 -28.08
CA ASP A 108 -52.08 33.86 -29.00
C ASP A 108 -53.50 34.07 -28.44
N PRO A 109 -54.28 35.06 -28.91
CA PRO A 109 -53.95 36.43 -29.29
C PRO A 109 -54.51 37.47 -28.28
#